data_AF-A0A3D4UD74-F1
#
_entry.id   AF-A0A3D4UD74-F1
#
_cell.length_a   1.000
_cell.length_b   1.000
_cell.length_c   1.000
_cell.angle_alpha   90.00
_cell.angle_beta   90.00
_cell.angle_gamma   90.00
#
_symmetry.space_group_name_H-M   'P 1'
#
loop_
_entity.id
_entity.type
_entity.pdbx_description
1 polymer ?
#
loop_
_entity_poly.entity_id
_entity_poly.type
_entity_poly.pdbx_seq_one_letter_code
_entity_poly.pdbx_strand_id
1 'polypeptide(L)'
;MLSPSNGPEDHHNRVDALVRRWLEERQSLIVLMMALGDDSRRKADPVPLPERVQAFCEVLMDYVSAGYFEVYDELLAEGEAHGRRVQAEGQALLQRLQPTLDAIIRFNDLYEDPENEDVLTTLPHELSGLGLVLEGRFEIEDRMIALLHAPVQTASA
;
A
#
# COMPACT_ATOMS: atom_id res chain seq x y z
N MET A 1 -30.14 -12.09 -24.47
CA MET A 1 -28.77 -12.51 -24.08
C MET A 1 -28.62 -12.09 -22.63
N LEU A 2 -28.94 -12.98 -21.70
CA LEU A 2 -28.85 -12.73 -20.26
C LEU A 2 -27.40 -13.01 -19.86
N SER A 3 -26.63 -11.97 -19.54
CA SER A 3 -25.36 -12.18 -18.84
C SER A 3 -25.65 -12.85 -17.50
N PRO A 4 -24.92 -13.91 -17.12
CA PRO A 4 -25.19 -14.59 -15.86
C PRO A 4 -24.88 -13.63 -14.70
N SER A 5 -25.71 -13.71 -13.66
CA SER A 5 -25.54 -13.04 -12.38
C SER A 5 -24.07 -13.03 -11.94
N ASN A 6 -23.47 -11.85 -11.74
CA ASN A 6 -22.19 -11.72 -11.05
C ASN A 6 -22.38 -12.32 -9.65
N GLY A 7 -21.92 -13.56 -9.44
CA GLY A 7 -22.08 -14.26 -8.19
C GLY A 7 -21.13 -13.72 -7.10
N PRO A 8 -21.38 -14.02 -5.82
CA PRO A 8 -20.43 -13.72 -4.74
C PRO A 8 -19.03 -14.28 -4.99
N GLU A 9 -18.93 -15.46 -5.63
CA GLU A 9 -17.66 -16.11 -6.00
C GLU A 9 -16.90 -15.33 -7.08
N ASP A 10 -17.60 -14.72 -8.06
CA ASP A 10 -16.96 -13.90 -9.09
C ASP A 10 -16.43 -12.57 -8.54
N HIS A 11 -17.11 -12.01 -7.53
CA HIS A 11 -16.63 -10.82 -6.83
C HIS A 11 -15.40 -11.15 -5.96
N HIS A 12 -15.45 -12.18 -5.12
CA HIS A 12 -14.31 -12.61 -4.31
C HIS A 12 -13.06 -12.88 -5.16
N ASN A 13 -13.20 -13.59 -6.29
CA ASN A 13 -12.08 -13.84 -7.21
C ASN A 13 -11.50 -12.55 -7.83
N ARG A 14 -12.33 -11.53 -8.09
CA ARG A 14 -11.84 -10.21 -8.54
C ARG A 14 -11.08 -9.49 -7.44
N VAL A 15 -11.59 -9.50 -6.21
CA VAL A 15 -10.92 -8.88 -5.06
C VAL A 15 -9.59 -9.59 -4.76
N ASP A 16 -9.52 -10.92 -4.86
CA ASP A 16 -8.25 -11.66 -4.71
C ASP A 16 -7.22 -11.21 -5.75
N ALA A 17 -7.61 -11.15 -7.02
CA ALA A 17 -6.72 -10.69 -8.09
C ALA A 17 -6.24 -9.24 -7.88
N LEU A 18 -7.14 -8.36 -7.42
CA LEU A 18 -6.83 -6.96 -7.09
C LEU A 18 -5.83 -6.87 -5.92
N VAL A 19 -6.10 -7.57 -4.82
CA VAL A 19 -5.23 -7.60 -3.63
C VAL A 19 -3.85 -8.15 -4.00
N ARG A 20 -3.78 -9.21 -4.80
CA ARG A 20 -2.51 -9.79 -5.25
C ARG A 20 -1.67 -8.79 -6.03
N ARG A 21 -2.26 -8.11 -7.01
CA ARG A 21 -1.57 -7.05 -7.77
C ARG A 21 -1.08 -5.94 -6.85
N TRP A 22 -1.92 -5.49 -5.91
CA TRP A 22 -1.55 -4.45 -4.97
C TRP A 22 -0.39 -4.86 -4.03
N LEU A 23 -0.34 -6.13 -3.62
CA LEU A 23 0.79 -6.68 -2.86
C LEU A 23 2.08 -6.80 -3.70
N GLU A 24 1.97 -7.00 -5.02
CA GLU A 24 3.13 -6.92 -5.93
C GLU A 24 3.68 -5.48 -6.04
N GLU A 25 2.81 -4.47 -6.05
CA GLU A 25 3.20 -3.06 -5.97
C GLU A 25 3.88 -2.75 -4.62
N ARG A 26 3.35 -3.26 -3.50
CA ARG A 26 4.01 -3.19 -2.18
C ARG A 26 5.41 -3.80 -2.21
N GLN A 27 5.57 -4.96 -2.83
CA GLN A 27 6.87 -5.63 -2.92
C GLN A 27 7.86 -4.80 -3.74
N SER A 28 7.41 -4.17 -4.82
CA SER A 28 8.21 -3.27 -5.66
C SER A 28 8.67 -2.05 -4.85
N LEU A 29 7.76 -1.44 -4.09
CA LEU A 29 8.06 -0.34 -3.16
C LEU A 29 9.16 -0.71 -2.16
N ILE A 30 9.04 -1.88 -1.51
CA ILE A 30 10.02 -2.37 -0.52
C ILE A 30 11.40 -2.55 -1.17
N VAL A 31 11.46 -3.12 -2.37
CA VAL A 31 12.74 -3.34 -3.09
C VAL A 31 13.43 -2.02 -3.41
N LEU A 32 12.69 -1.03 -3.89
CA LEU A 32 13.23 0.30 -4.18
C LEU A 32 13.72 0.99 -2.90
N MET A 33 12.93 0.92 -1.81
CA MET A 33 13.33 1.47 -0.51
C MET A 33 14.65 0.85 -0.01
N MET A 34 14.77 -0.48 -0.06
CA MET A 34 15.99 -1.17 0.35
C MET A 34 17.20 -0.78 -0.50
N ALA A 35 17.00 -0.59 -1.81
CA ALA A 35 18.07 -0.18 -2.72
C ALA A 35 18.55 1.26 -2.44
N LEU A 36 17.67 2.15 -1.98
CA LEU A 36 18.03 3.51 -1.55
C LEU A 36 18.73 3.53 -0.19
N GLY A 37 18.32 2.66 0.74
CA GLY A 37 18.90 2.56 2.08
C GLY A 37 20.29 1.90 2.12
N ASP A 38 20.58 0.97 1.20
CA ASP A 38 21.89 0.31 1.13
C ASP A 38 22.94 1.22 0.48
N ASP A 39 23.84 1.77 1.29
CA ASP A 39 24.96 2.62 0.87
C ASP A 39 25.81 2.05 -0.26
N SER A 40 26.04 0.73 -0.26
CA SER A 40 26.88 0.07 -1.26
C SER A 40 26.17 0.00 -2.59
N ARG A 41 24.88 -0.38 -2.60
CA ARG A 41 24.02 -0.33 -3.79
C ARG A 41 23.83 1.10 -4.26
N ARG A 42 23.63 2.04 -3.34
CA ARG A 42 23.40 3.45 -3.67
C ARG A 42 24.55 4.04 -4.47
N LYS A 43 25.79 3.75 -4.07
CA LYS A 43 27.01 4.24 -4.74
C LYS A 43 27.41 3.48 -6.00
N ALA A 44 27.00 2.21 -6.13
CA ALA A 44 27.36 1.35 -7.26
C ALA A 44 26.36 1.41 -8.43
N ASP A 45 25.17 1.97 -8.20
CA ASP A 45 24.13 2.07 -9.22
C ASP A 45 24.54 3.07 -10.32
N PRO A 46 24.45 2.70 -11.62
CA PRO A 46 24.71 3.63 -12.71
C PRO A 46 23.64 4.73 -12.83
N VAL A 47 22.45 4.53 -12.28
CA VAL A 47 21.37 5.52 -12.28
C VAL A 47 21.64 6.56 -11.19
N PRO A 48 21.58 7.87 -11.51
CA PRO A 48 21.73 8.94 -10.53
C PRO A 48 20.79 8.79 -9.34
N LEU A 49 21.28 9.15 -8.15
CA LEU A 49 20.48 9.10 -6.92
C LEU A 49 19.16 9.91 -7.03
N PRO A 50 19.15 11.14 -7.59
CA PRO A 50 17.91 11.91 -7.76
C PRO A 50 16.81 11.14 -8.51
N GLU A 51 17.17 10.53 -9.64
CA GLU A 51 16.23 9.77 -10.48
C GLU A 51 15.68 8.54 -9.75
N ARG A 52 16.52 7.88 -8.94
CA ARG A 52 16.10 6.72 -8.15
C ARG A 52 15.17 7.10 -7.00
N VAL A 53 15.38 8.27 -6.40
CA VAL A 53 14.48 8.82 -5.37
C VAL A 53 13.13 9.17 -5.99
N GLN A 54 13.12 9.80 -7.17
CA GLN A 54 11.87 10.07 -7.90
C GLN A 54 11.11 8.79 -8.23
N ALA A 55 11.77 7.80 -8.80
CA ALA A 55 11.15 6.51 -9.12
C ALA A 55 10.57 5.83 -7.87
N PHE A 56 11.23 5.95 -6.72
CA PHE A 56 10.69 5.47 -5.45
C PHE A 56 9.45 6.25 -5.01
N CYS A 57 9.46 7.58 -5.09
CA CYS A 57 8.32 8.43 -4.74
C CYS A 57 7.11 8.16 -5.65
N GLU A 58 7.31 7.96 -6.95
CA GLU A 58 6.26 7.57 -7.90
C GLU A 58 5.60 6.26 -7.47
N VAL A 59 6.39 5.20 -7.24
CA VAL A 59 5.86 3.90 -6.81
C VAL A 59 5.19 3.97 -5.43
N LEU A 60 5.72 4.77 -4.50
CA LEU A 60 5.11 5.01 -3.20
C LEU A 60 3.73 5.65 -3.34
N MET A 61 3.60 6.68 -4.17
CA MET A 61 2.34 7.38 -4.39
C MET A 61 1.34 6.51 -5.14
N ASP A 62 1.77 5.75 -6.14
CA ASP A 62 0.92 4.78 -6.85
C ASP A 62 0.36 3.73 -5.90
N TYR A 63 1.22 3.11 -5.09
CA TYR A 63 0.84 2.10 -4.10
C TYR A 63 -0.20 2.63 -3.09
N VAL A 64 0.04 3.83 -2.56
CA VAL A 64 -0.84 4.45 -1.56
C VAL A 64 -2.18 4.84 -2.18
N SER A 65 -2.15 5.38 -3.41
CA SER A 65 -3.33 5.81 -4.15
C SER A 65 -4.20 4.62 -4.56
N ALA A 66 -3.62 3.52 -5.07
CA ALA A 66 -4.34 2.29 -5.39
C ALA A 66 -5.08 1.73 -4.16
N GLY A 67 -4.47 1.83 -2.98
CA GLY A 67 -5.13 1.52 -1.71
C GLY A 67 -6.43 2.30 -1.52
N TYR A 68 -6.32 3.64 -1.52
CA TYR A 68 -7.44 4.54 -1.21
C TYR A 68 -8.53 4.62 -2.29
N PHE A 69 -8.19 4.47 -3.56
CA PHE A 69 -9.14 4.66 -4.66
C PHE A 69 -9.75 3.37 -5.22
N GLU A 70 -9.23 2.20 -4.85
CA GLU A 70 -9.71 0.93 -5.39
C GLU A 70 -9.77 -0.15 -4.30
N VAL A 71 -8.63 -0.48 -3.69
CA VAL A 71 -8.51 -1.69 -2.86
C VAL A 71 -9.35 -1.62 -1.59
N TYR A 72 -9.33 -0.51 -0.85
CA TYR A 72 -10.05 -0.41 0.42
C TYR A 72 -11.56 -0.44 0.25
N ASP A 73 -12.07 0.13 -0.83
CA ASP A 73 -13.51 0.12 -1.13
C ASP A 73 -13.98 -1.30 -1.47
N GLU A 74 -13.24 -2.03 -2.30
CA GLU A 74 -13.56 -3.43 -2.64
C GLU A 74 -13.47 -4.36 -1.42
N LEU A 75 -12.45 -4.19 -0.56
CA LEU A 75 -12.35 -4.94 0.70
C LEU A 75 -13.54 -4.62 1.63
N LEU A 76 -13.91 -3.36 1.79
CA LEU A 76 -15.03 -2.97 2.65
C LEU A 76 -16.36 -3.50 2.12
N ALA A 77 -16.56 -3.51 0.80
CA ALA A 77 -17.73 -4.07 0.14
C ALA A 77 -17.84 -5.59 0.39
N GLU A 78 -16.74 -6.33 0.29
CA GLU A 78 -16.73 -7.75 0.61
C GLU A 78 -17.03 -8.02 2.10
N GLY A 79 -16.46 -7.16 2.96
CA GLY A 79 -16.71 -7.14 4.40
C GLY A 79 -18.18 -7.02 4.82
N GLU A 80 -19.04 -6.43 3.98
CA GLU A 80 -20.47 -6.29 4.27
C GLU A 80 -21.16 -7.66 4.44
N ALA A 81 -20.72 -8.67 3.69
CA ALA A 81 -21.25 -10.03 3.78
C ALA A 81 -20.96 -10.69 5.14
N HIS A 82 -19.90 -10.27 5.83
CA HIS A 82 -19.53 -10.77 7.16
C HIS A 82 -20.26 -10.05 8.32
N GLY A 83 -21.04 -9.01 8.01
CA GLY A 83 -21.92 -8.32 8.93
C GLY A 83 -21.35 -7.06 9.57
N ARG A 84 -22.24 -6.27 10.20
CA ARG A 84 -21.97 -4.90 10.66
C ARG A 84 -20.76 -4.74 11.58
N ARG A 85 -20.43 -5.75 12.40
CA ARG A 85 -19.27 -5.69 13.30
C ARG A 85 -17.95 -5.71 12.51
N VAL A 86 -17.86 -6.59 11.51
CA VAL A 86 -16.69 -6.72 10.65
C VAL A 86 -16.52 -5.46 9.82
N GLN A 87 -17.60 -4.95 9.25
CA GLN A 87 -17.60 -3.68 8.51
C GLN A 87 -17.11 -2.49 9.37
N ALA A 88 -17.63 -2.35 10.60
CA ALA A 88 -17.21 -1.28 11.50
C ALA A 88 -15.73 -1.39 11.90
N GLU A 89 -15.23 -2.60 12.09
CA GLU A 89 -13.81 -2.83 12.40
C GLU A 89 -12.91 -2.52 11.19
N GLY A 90 -13.32 -2.89 9.97
CA GLY A 90 -12.64 -2.50 8.73
C GLY A 90 -12.56 -0.99 8.55
N GLN A 91 -13.66 -0.27 8.76
CA GLN A 91 -13.68 1.20 8.70
C GLN A 91 -12.76 1.83 9.76
N ALA A 92 -12.72 1.28 10.98
CA ALA A 92 -11.83 1.76 12.03
C ALA A 92 -10.35 1.56 11.67
N LEU A 93 -10.00 0.47 10.96
CA LEU A 93 -8.65 0.25 10.44
C LEU A 93 -8.30 1.27 9.35
N LEU A 94 -9.21 1.55 8.42
CA LEU A 94 -9.00 2.58 7.39
C LEU A 94 -8.73 3.96 8.00
N GLN A 95 -9.45 4.34 9.08
CA GLN A 95 -9.19 5.61 9.77
C GLN A 95 -7.79 5.68 10.39
N ARG A 96 -7.22 4.54 10.81
CA ARG A 96 -5.86 4.48 11.37
C ARG A 96 -4.77 4.65 10.31
N LEU A 97 -5.10 4.56 9.03
CA LEU A 97 -4.17 4.82 7.93
C LEU A 97 -3.96 6.33 7.67
N GLN A 98 -4.87 7.19 8.11
CA GLN A 98 -4.79 8.64 7.82
C GLN A 98 -3.47 9.28 8.29
N PRO A 99 -2.97 9.05 9.52
CA PRO A 99 -1.69 9.62 9.94
C PRO A 99 -0.50 9.13 9.11
N THR A 100 -0.59 7.93 8.52
CA THR A 100 0.46 7.39 7.64
C THR A 100 0.50 8.11 6.30
N LEU A 101 -0.67 8.53 5.79
CA LEU A 101 -0.77 9.27 4.54
C LEU A 101 -0.08 10.63 4.66
N ASP A 102 -0.31 11.36 5.75
CA ASP A 102 0.34 12.66 5.99
C ASP A 102 1.87 12.55 5.98
N ALA A 103 2.42 11.50 6.62
CA ALA A 103 3.86 11.26 6.66
C ALA A 103 4.43 10.88 5.29
N ILE A 104 3.68 10.11 4.49
CA ILE A 104 4.05 9.74 3.12
C ILE A 104 4.06 10.97 2.20
N ILE A 105 3.00 11.80 2.26
CA ILE A 105 2.92 13.03 1.47
C ILE A 105 4.08 13.95 1.83
N ARG A 106 4.34 14.16 3.13
CA ARG A 106 5.48 14.97 3.58
C ARG A 106 6.82 14.45 3.04
N PHE A 107 7.01 13.12 3.00
CA PHE A 107 8.21 12.53 2.42
C PHE A 107 8.28 12.82 0.91
N ASN A 108 7.19 12.59 0.18
CA ASN A 108 7.13 12.86 -1.25
C ASN A 108 7.45 14.34 -1.57
N ASP A 109 6.81 15.27 -0.86
CA ASP A 109 7.00 16.71 -1.05
C ASP A 109 8.44 17.15 -0.75
N LEU A 110 9.11 16.53 0.22
CA LEU A 110 10.51 16.83 0.52
C LEU A 110 11.45 16.50 -0.66
N TYR A 111 11.11 15.49 -1.46
CA TYR A 111 11.93 15.02 -2.58
C TYR A 111 11.32 15.35 -3.96
N GLU A 112 10.39 16.31 -4.03
CA GLU A 112 9.83 16.80 -5.30
C GLU A 112 10.92 17.40 -6.20
N ASP A 113 11.88 18.13 -5.60
CA ASP A 113 13.09 18.63 -6.25
C ASP A 113 14.33 17.89 -5.74
N PRO A 114 14.66 16.72 -6.32
CA PRO A 114 15.77 15.89 -5.86
C PRO A 114 17.14 16.39 -6.36
N GLU A 115 17.21 17.47 -7.15
CA GLU A 115 18.48 18.06 -7.56
C GLU A 115 19.14 18.86 -6.42
N ASN A 116 18.39 19.13 -5.35
CA ASN A 116 18.90 19.77 -4.14
C ASN A 116 19.79 18.80 -3.33
N GLU A 117 21.11 18.93 -3.49
CA GLU A 117 22.09 18.10 -2.79
C GLU A 117 21.94 18.14 -1.25
N ASP A 118 21.60 19.29 -0.67
CA ASP A 118 21.41 19.44 0.77
C ASP A 118 20.24 18.56 1.25
N VAL A 119 19.15 18.51 0.48
CA VAL A 119 17.99 17.66 0.77
C VAL A 119 18.37 16.18 0.67
N LEU A 120 19.13 15.78 -0.36
CA LEU A 120 19.57 14.39 -0.51
C LEU A 120 20.45 13.90 0.65
N THR A 121 21.17 14.79 1.33
CA THR A 121 21.95 14.38 2.53
C THR A 121 21.05 13.89 3.68
N THR A 122 19.78 14.30 3.69
CA THR A 122 18.79 13.89 4.70
C THR A 122 18.13 12.55 4.38
N LEU A 123 18.32 12.03 3.16
CA LEU A 123 17.67 10.81 2.67
C LEU A 123 17.78 9.60 3.60
N PRO A 124 18.96 9.25 4.17
CA PRO A 124 19.04 8.09 5.06
C PRO A 124 18.15 8.23 6.31
N HIS A 125 18.03 9.44 6.86
CA HIS A 125 17.20 9.71 8.03
C HIS A 125 15.71 9.63 7.67
N GLU A 126 15.30 10.32 6.61
CA GLU A 126 13.90 10.35 6.18
C GLU A 126 13.41 8.98 5.72
N LEU A 127 14.25 8.22 5.02
CA LEU A 127 13.94 6.86 4.57
C LEU A 127 13.76 5.90 5.75
N SER A 128 14.56 6.04 6.81
CA SER A 128 14.38 5.26 8.04
C SER A 128 13.06 5.60 8.73
N GLY A 129 12.69 6.89 8.79
CA GLY A 129 11.42 7.33 9.36
C GLY A 129 10.23 6.82 8.54
N LEU A 130 10.31 6.93 7.22
CA LEU A 130 9.30 6.41 6.30
C LEU A 130 9.14 4.89 6.43
N GLY A 131 10.24 4.15 6.58
CA GLY A 131 10.21 2.69 6.76
C GLY A 131 9.37 2.27 7.98
N LEU A 132 9.49 2.96 9.12
CA LEU A 132 8.68 2.70 10.30
C LEU A 132 7.19 3.03 10.09
N VAL A 133 6.90 4.11 9.36
CA VAL A 133 5.53 4.47 8.98
C VAL A 133 4.93 3.40 8.08
N LEU A 134 5.68 2.92 7.08
CA LEU A 134 5.23 1.90 6.15
C LEU A 134 5.04 0.54 6.83
N GLU A 135 5.91 0.16 7.77
CA GLU A 135 5.73 -1.06 8.58
C GLU A 135 4.38 -1.04 9.32
N GLY A 136 4.10 0.04 10.05
CA GLY A 136 2.81 0.19 10.74
C GLY A 136 1.61 0.24 9.79
N ARG A 137 1.77 0.84 8.60
CA ARG A 137 0.77 0.83 7.54
C ARG A 137 0.50 -0.60 7.04
N PHE A 138 1.54 -1.37 6.74
CA PHE A 138 1.42 -2.74 6.25
C PHE A 138 0.71 -3.64 7.26
N GLU A 139 1.00 -3.51 8.55
CA GLU A 139 0.29 -4.26 9.60
C GLU A 139 -1.22 -3.98 9.61
N ILE A 140 -1.62 -2.72 9.41
CA ILE A 140 -3.03 -2.32 9.36
C ILE A 140 -3.69 -2.92 8.11
N GLU A 141 -3.03 -2.84 6.97
CA GLU A 141 -3.53 -3.36 5.69
C GLU A 141 -3.64 -4.88 5.70
N ASP A 142 -2.65 -5.59 6.24
CA ASP A 142 -2.69 -7.04 6.39
C ASP A 142 -3.85 -7.47 7.29
N ARG A 143 -4.12 -6.71 8.35
CA ARG A 143 -5.29 -6.94 9.19
C ARG A 143 -6.60 -6.65 8.46
N MET A 144 -6.66 -5.62 7.61
CA MET A 144 -7.83 -5.36 6.77
C MET A 144 -8.08 -6.51 5.80
N ILE A 145 -7.06 -6.99 5.08
CA ILE A 145 -7.17 -8.13 4.17
C ILE A 145 -7.66 -9.36 4.93
N ALA A 146 -7.02 -9.70 6.06
CA ALA A 146 -7.38 -10.88 6.85
C ALA A 146 -8.81 -10.82 7.42
N LEU A 147 -9.30 -9.62 7.75
CA LEU A 147 -10.62 -9.41 8.32
C LEU A 147 -11.73 -9.41 7.27
N LEU A 148 -11.49 -8.77 6.11
CA LEU A 148 -12.51 -8.42 5.13
C LEU A 148 -12.54 -9.35 3.92
N HIS A 149 -11.40 -9.96 3.58
CA HIS A 149 -11.25 -10.90 2.46
C HIS A 149 -11.12 -12.36 2.93
N ALA A 150 -11.63 -12.65 4.13
CA ALA A 150 -11.64 -14.01 4.64
C ALA A 150 -12.58 -14.89 3.79
N PRO A 151 -12.24 -16.15 3.50
CA PRO A 151 -13.15 -17.04 2.79
C PRO A 151 -14.47 -17.11 3.56
N VAL A 152 -15.58 -16.87 2.85
CA VAL A 152 -16.92 -16.95 3.44
C VAL A 152 -17.08 -18.33 4.05
N GLN A 153 -17.12 -18.40 5.39
CA GLN A 153 -17.40 -19.65 6.06
C GLN A 153 -18.83 -20.06 5.68
N THR A 154 -18.96 -20.98 4.73
CA THR A 154 -20.19 -21.71 4.51
C THR A 154 -20.44 -22.52 5.77
N ALA A 155 -21.28 -22.00 6.66
CA ALA A 155 -21.77 -22.75 7.81
C ALA A 155 -22.35 -24.07 7.27
N SER A 156 -21.64 -25.17 7.53
CA SER A 156 -22.18 -26.50 7.32
C SER A 156 -23.33 -26.66 8.31
N ALA A 157 -24.52 -26.90 7.75
CA ALA A 157 -25.77 -27.11 8.46
C ALA A 157 -25.72 -28.31 9.43
#